data_AF-A0A1T5EMD7-F1
#
_entry.id   AF-A0A1T5EMD7-F1
#
_cell.length_a   1.000
_cell.length_b   1.000
_cell.length_c   1.000
_cell.angle_alpha   90.00
_cell.angle_beta   90.00
_cell.angle_gamma   90.00
#
_symmetry.space_group_name_H-M   'P 1'
#
loop_
_entity.id
_entity.type
_entity.pdbx_description
1 polymer ?
#
loop_
_entity_poly.entity_id
_entity_poly.type
_entity_poly.pdbx_seq_one_letter_code
_entity_poly.pdbx_strand_id
1 'polypeptide(L)'
;MDRTRDSETSDTGGAERIIANELEQLLASPLFVRSPVLSRLLQYLADHQLRGGRSAPKAYAIATEALGRSADFDPAVDSYPRVMVGRLRTLLDRYYADTPWIHRLRVPQGSYELVVQHRTSPPSRSEGVRAPGKEVANEPSAPLVADSRRRGALWRWALAALAILTLLLAAWWAFAGNAFGTKLVSVPLLEVSAPVAGDSPESRAMARALDGKLRDGLRRFELVDLMSAREPGARSAGRTADYRLDASIVRTAEGPVDVTLVLNRVADQRAIWSVQIRAAADQLPEFDAIAPSIAQLAGDYGVIVRDQIQREPDNFAKGFPCLAQFNRIRQMRDPASVQKVSGCLRASLDAAPRDPVLLSALSLLRFGDWQPQRTSAAGKAALDEARRLAERAYRSAPASSAGLFAMARAHFYAGNCAAGMPMGDAAVKLNPYDPDLAGFLGLFKASCGDPEGGEPLLRRSLELDSTYAGVPAVTLAFMLSQRGELDEALAILDRMPSPSNLEPQYLMVRAIVVAAQGDVEGGRRLWRALLDYTGQPANATPEQVLRQFMITPAVIARASTALRKSAIVTARSGG
;
A
#
# COMPACT_ATOMS: atom_id res chain seq x y z
N MET A 1 31.14 12.33 7.32
CA MET A 1 31.66 11.65 8.52
C MET A 1 31.07 12.33 9.74
N ASP A 2 30.13 11.68 10.40
CA ASP A 2 29.73 12.06 11.75
C ASP A 2 29.91 10.80 12.61
N ARG A 3 30.75 10.89 13.64
CA ARG A 3 31.15 9.76 14.50
C ARG A 3 30.24 9.78 15.72
N THR A 4 29.29 8.85 15.80
CA THR A 4 28.65 8.51 17.08
C THR A 4 29.59 7.59 17.86
N ARG A 5 30.04 8.08 19.01
CA ARG A 5 30.80 7.32 20.01
C ARG A 5 29.82 6.83 21.06
N ASP A 6 29.82 5.53 21.32
CA ASP A 6 29.14 4.95 22.49
C ASP A 6 29.84 5.44 23.77
N SER A 7 29.08 6.07 24.67
CA SER A 7 29.43 6.15 26.09
C SER A 7 28.19 5.87 26.92
N GLU A 8 28.05 4.61 27.35
CA GLU A 8 27.16 4.21 28.43
C GLU A 8 27.64 4.82 29.77
N THR A 9 26.65 5.14 30.63
CA THR A 9 26.77 5.43 32.07
C THR A 9 27.35 6.78 32.50
N SER A 10 26.58 7.87 32.37
CA SER A 10 26.54 9.02 33.31
C SER A 10 25.60 10.13 32.82
N ASP A 11 24.26 9.99 32.93
CA ASP A 11 23.35 11.16 33.07
C ASP A 11 21.86 10.79 33.39
N THR A 12 21.60 9.79 34.23
CA THR A 12 20.19 9.42 34.56
C THR A 12 19.44 10.56 35.25
N GLY A 13 20.10 11.28 36.16
CA GLY A 13 19.50 12.44 36.85
C GLY A 13 19.29 13.67 35.95
N GLY A 14 20.12 13.87 34.90
CA GLY A 14 19.92 14.93 33.92
C GLY A 14 18.75 14.63 32.99
N ALA A 15 18.62 13.38 32.52
CA ALA A 15 17.50 12.94 31.69
C ALA A 15 16.15 13.08 32.40
N GLU A 16 16.06 12.68 33.68
CA GLU A 16 14.84 12.84 34.50
C GLU A 16 14.44 14.31 34.65
N ARG A 17 15.41 15.20 34.92
CA ARG A 17 15.16 16.64 35.03
C ARG A 17 14.71 17.26 33.71
N ILE A 18 15.27 16.80 32.58
CA ILE A 18 14.84 17.24 31.24
C ILE A 18 13.41 16.78 30.96
N ILE A 19 13.06 15.53 31.30
CA ILE A 19 11.70 15.02 31.12
C ILE A 19 10.69 15.84 31.92
N ALA A 20 10.98 16.14 33.18
CA ALA A 20 10.09 16.95 34.02
C ALA A 20 9.88 18.36 33.46
N ASN A 21 10.96 19.05 33.06
CA ASN A 21 10.90 20.41 32.52
C ASN A 21 10.15 20.48 31.18
N GLU A 22 10.40 19.55 30.27
CA GLU A 22 9.72 19.51 28.97
C GLU A 22 8.25 19.13 29.13
N LEU A 23 7.92 18.22 30.05
CA LEU A 23 6.54 17.84 30.34
C LEU A 23 5.73 19.05 30.82
N GLU A 24 6.26 19.86 31.73
CA GLU A 24 5.59 21.07 32.22
C GLU A 24 5.28 22.05 31.10
N GLN A 25 6.28 22.34 30.24
CA GLN A 25 6.10 23.24 29.08
C GLN A 25 5.10 22.71 28.05
N LEU A 26 5.15 21.41 27.77
CA LEU A 26 4.21 20.76 26.85
C LEU A 26 2.78 20.82 27.40
N LEU A 27 2.55 20.48 28.66
CA LEU A 27 1.23 20.49 29.28
C LEU A 27 0.64 21.90 29.42
N ALA A 28 1.48 22.92 29.58
CA ALA A 28 1.06 24.32 29.58
C ALA A 28 0.75 24.88 28.17
N SER A 29 1.15 24.18 27.11
CA SER A 29 0.99 24.67 25.73
C SER A 29 -0.48 24.63 25.27
N PRO A 30 -0.91 25.57 24.39
CA PRO A 30 -2.27 25.58 23.85
C PRO A 30 -2.69 24.28 23.15
N LEU A 31 -1.73 23.54 22.58
CA LEU A 31 -1.97 22.27 21.88
C LEU A 31 -2.41 21.15 22.84
N PHE A 32 -1.78 21.08 24.02
CA PHE A 32 -2.06 20.07 25.04
C PHE A 32 -3.21 20.48 25.97
N VAL A 33 -3.35 21.76 26.31
CA VAL A 33 -4.52 22.26 27.05
C VAL A 33 -5.83 21.93 26.31
N ARG A 34 -5.84 22.02 24.99
CA ARG A 34 -6.99 21.65 24.13
C ARG A 34 -7.18 20.14 23.95
N SER A 35 -6.27 19.31 24.45
CA SER A 35 -6.26 17.85 24.25
C SER A 35 -6.13 17.07 25.56
N PRO A 36 -7.12 17.11 26.48
CA PRO A 36 -7.01 16.52 27.83
C PRO A 36 -6.63 15.03 27.86
N VAL A 37 -7.08 14.24 26.87
CA VAL A 37 -6.75 12.81 26.78
C VAL A 37 -5.27 12.59 26.42
N LEU A 38 -4.71 13.39 25.52
CA LEU A 38 -3.30 13.28 25.12
C LEU A 38 -2.37 13.83 26.21
N SER A 39 -2.83 14.82 26.97
CA SER A 39 -2.14 15.33 28.16
C SER A 39 -2.02 14.27 29.24
N ARG A 40 -3.12 13.57 29.57
CA ARG A 40 -3.09 12.43 30.51
C ARG A 40 -2.18 11.30 30.04
N LEU A 41 -2.21 10.99 28.74
CA LEU A 41 -1.33 9.98 28.16
C LEU A 41 0.15 10.37 28.24
N LEU A 42 0.51 11.60 27.89
CA LEU A 42 1.88 12.10 27.98
C LEU A 42 2.39 12.08 29.42
N GLN A 43 1.55 12.54 30.36
CA GLN A 43 1.88 12.55 31.78
C GLN A 43 2.10 11.14 32.32
N TYR A 44 1.24 10.19 31.96
CA TYR A 44 1.41 8.78 32.33
C TYR A 44 2.75 8.20 31.84
N LEU A 45 3.12 8.45 30.58
CA LEU A 45 4.39 7.94 30.03
C LEU A 45 5.62 8.60 30.70
N ALA A 46 5.53 9.88 31.02
CA ALA A 46 6.59 10.59 31.73
C ALA A 46 6.73 10.09 33.18
N ASP A 47 5.62 9.92 33.90
CA ASP A 47 5.61 9.38 35.27
C ASP A 47 6.19 7.97 35.32
N HIS A 48 5.85 7.13 34.33
CA HIS A 48 6.39 5.77 34.21
C HIS A 48 7.93 5.79 34.04
N GLN A 49 8.45 6.73 33.25
CA GLN A 49 9.90 6.87 33.05
C GLN A 49 10.60 7.43 34.31
N LEU A 50 10.01 8.45 34.96
CA LEU A 50 10.55 9.09 36.16
C LEU A 50 10.53 8.16 37.40
N ARG A 51 9.65 7.15 37.43
CA ARG A 51 9.64 6.11 38.48
C ARG A 51 10.66 4.99 38.26
N GLY A 52 11.55 5.12 37.28
CA GLY A 52 12.60 4.14 36.99
C GLY A 52 12.14 2.92 36.18
N GLY A 53 11.04 3.05 35.43
CA GLY A 53 10.56 2.02 34.52
C GLY A 53 11.55 1.79 33.37
N ARG A 54 12.35 0.72 33.44
CA ARG A 54 13.38 0.39 32.42
C ARG A 54 12.83 -0.16 31.10
N SER A 55 11.52 -0.35 30.99
CA SER A 55 10.85 -0.91 29.80
C SER A 55 9.56 -0.17 29.51
N ALA A 56 9.20 0.00 28.24
CA ALA A 56 7.95 0.65 27.84
C ALA A 56 6.70 0.04 28.53
N PRO A 57 5.73 0.86 28.98
CA PRO A 57 4.48 0.34 29.54
C PRO A 57 3.70 -0.44 28.48
N LYS A 58 3.04 -1.53 28.87
CA LYS A 58 2.26 -2.36 27.92
C LYS A 58 0.99 -1.62 27.46
N ALA A 59 0.50 -1.95 26.27
CA ALA A 59 -0.72 -1.35 25.69
C ALA A 59 -1.94 -1.44 26.62
N TYR A 60 -2.08 -2.56 27.34
CA TYR A 60 -3.12 -2.77 28.34
C TYR A 60 -3.05 -1.74 29.47
N ALA A 61 -1.87 -1.53 30.07
CA ALA A 61 -1.67 -0.58 31.16
C ALA A 61 -1.98 0.86 30.72
N ILE A 62 -1.56 1.24 29.52
CA ILE A 62 -1.90 2.54 28.93
C ILE A 62 -3.41 2.71 28.77
N ALA A 63 -4.11 1.66 28.34
CA ALA A 63 -5.55 1.68 28.12
C ALA A 63 -6.32 1.94 29.42
N THR A 64 -5.98 1.20 30.47
CA THR A 64 -6.71 1.20 31.74
C THR A 64 -6.29 2.36 32.64
N GLU A 65 -5.00 2.64 32.76
CA GLU A 65 -4.45 3.60 33.72
C GLU A 65 -4.39 5.04 33.17
N ALA A 66 -4.12 5.23 31.88
CA ALA A 66 -4.00 6.56 31.27
C ALA A 66 -5.25 6.98 30.49
N LEU A 67 -5.85 6.05 29.74
CA LEU A 67 -6.91 6.34 28.80
C LEU A 67 -8.32 6.02 29.31
N GLY A 68 -8.45 5.40 30.50
CA GLY A 68 -9.71 5.17 31.19
C GLY A 68 -10.59 4.06 30.59
N ARG A 69 -9.99 3.04 29.99
CA ARG A 69 -10.71 1.83 29.53
C ARG A 69 -10.99 0.86 30.68
N SER A 70 -11.98 0.00 30.51
CA SER A 70 -12.32 -1.05 31.49
C SER A 70 -11.21 -2.10 31.60
N ALA A 71 -11.20 -2.83 32.72
CA ALA A 71 -10.25 -3.92 32.96
C ALA A 71 -10.39 -5.08 31.93
N ASP A 72 -11.55 -5.19 31.28
CA ASP A 72 -11.82 -6.22 30.26
C ASP A 72 -11.21 -5.86 28.88
N PHE A 73 -10.38 -4.82 28.80
CA PHE A 73 -9.77 -4.34 27.57
C PHE A 73 -8.77 -5.37 26.99
N ASP A 74 -8.99 -5.76 25.72
CA ASP A 74 -8.06 -6.62 24.98
C ASP A 74 -7.23 -5.81 23.95
N PRO A 75 -5.91 -5.68 24.14
CA PRO A 75 -5.03 -4.96 23.22
C PRO A 75 -4.90 -5.62 21.83
N ALA A 76 -5.26 -6.89 21.67
CA ALA A 76 -5.24 -7.57 20.37
C ALA A 76 -6.39 -7.10 19.47
N VAL A 77 -7.57 -6.88 20.06
CA VAL A 77 -8.80 -6.54 19.34
C VAL A 77 -9.03 -5.03 19.27
N ASP A 78 -8.72 -4.27 20.33
CA ASP A 78 -8.90 -2.81 20.36
C ASP A 78 -7.55 -2.07 20.19
N SER A 79 -7.47 -1.27 19.13
CA SER A 79 -6.29 -0.47 18.79
C SER A 79 -6.25 0.90 19.48
N TYR A 80 -7.21 1.22 20.35
CA TYR A 80 -7.37 2.53 20.96
C TYR A 80 -6.09 3.11 21.60
N PRO A 81 -5.32 2.37 22.44
CA PRO A 81 -4.04 2.86 22.96
C PRO A 81 -3.00 3.14 21.86
N ARG A 82 -2.94 2.28 20.83
CA ARG A 82 -2.04 2.43 19.68
C ARG A 82 -2.36 3.71 18.90
N VAL A 83 -3.65 3.97 18.67
CA VAL A 83 -4.14 5.18 17.98
C VAL A 83 -3.83 6.43 18.80
N MET A 84 -4.09 6.43 20.11
CA MET A 84 -3.85 7.59 20.97
C MET A 84 -2.37 7.93 21.12
N VAL A 85 -1.49 6.93 21.22
CA VAL A 85 -0.03 7.15 21.17
C VAL A 85 0.40 7.67 19.80
N GLY A 86 -0.20 7.18 18.71
CA GLY A 86 0.01 7.76 17.37
C GLY A 86 -0.31 9.25 17.31
N ARG A 87 -1.46 9.66 17.86
CA ARG A 87 -1.87 11.07 17.95
C ARG A 87 -0.95 11.89 18.86
N LEU A 88 -0.47 11.31 19.96
CA LEU A 88 0.51 11.97 20.84
C LEU A 88 1.81 12.28 20.09
N ARG A 89 2.32 11.34 19.27
CA ARG A 89 3.53 11.56 18.44
C ARG A 89 3.33 12.76 17.51
N THR A 90 2.22 12.81 16.78
CA THR A 90 1.89 13.94 15.89
C THR A 90 1.80 15.26 16.65
N LEU A 91 1.24 15.26 17.85
CA LEU A 91 1.09 16.48 18.65
C LEU A 91 2.44 16.99 19.19
N LEU A 92 3.31 16.08 19.63
CA LEU A 92 4.70 16.38 20.02
C LEU A 92 5.49 16.93 18.82
N ASP A 93 5.41 16.28 17.66
CA ASP A 93 6.11 16.72 16.45
C ASP A 93 5.65 18.12 16.03
N ARG A 94 4.35 18.41 16.11
CA ARG A 94 3.80 19.75 15.82
C ARG A 94 4.31 20.81 16.82
N TYR A 95 4.31 20.50 18.11
CA TYR A 95 4.80 21.43 19.13
C TYR A 95 6.28 21.79 18.90
N TYR A 96 7.13 20.78 18.65
CA TYR A 96 8.57 20.98 18.44
C TYR A 96 8.96 21.43 17.03
N ALA A 97 8.01 21.47 16.08
CA ALA A 97 8.19 22.15 14.81
C ALA A 97 8.11 23.67 14.96
N ASP A 98 7.24 24.14 15.86
CA ASP A 98 6.98 25.56 16.07
C ASP A 98 7.79 26.17 17.24
N THR A 99 8.24 25.35 18.18
CA THR A 99 9.00 25.77 19.38
C THR A 99 10.48 25.40 19.24
N PRO A 100 11.43 26.35 19.32
CA PRO A 100 12.86 26.03 19.34
C PRO A 100 13.23 25.16 20.55
N TRP A 101 14.06 24.14 20.34
CA TRP A 101 14.41 23.18 21.40
C TRP A 101 15.86 22.71 21.31
N ILE A 102 16.44 22.45 22.49
CA ILE A 102 17.72 21.74 22.67
C ILE A 102 17.44 20.28 23.05
N HIS A 103 16.41 20.08 23.88
CA HIS A 103 15.88 18.78 24.26
C HIS A 103 14.44 18.67 23.78
N ARG A 104 14.04 17.51 23.27
CA ARG A 104 12.63 17.23 22.98
C ARG A 104 12.21 15.86 23.47
N LEU A 105 10.96 15.75 23.89
CA LEU A 105 10.33 14.47 24.19
C LEU A 105 9.81 13.82 22.91
N ARG A 106 10.06 12.52 22.77
CA ARG A 106 9.60 11.72 21.64
C ARG A 106 9.14 10.36 22.12
N VAL A 107 8.14 9.80 21.44
CA VAL A 107 7.76 8.39 21.58
C VAL A 107 8.12 7.66 20.27
N PRO A 108 9.13 6.76 20.24
CA PRO A 108 9.53 6.06 19.02
C PRO A 108 8.38 5.23 18.41
N GLN A 109 8.41 4.99 17.10
CA GLN A 109 7.43 4.09 16.47
C GLN A 109 7.59 2.67 17.02
N GLY A 110 6.47 1.97 17.23
CA GLY A 110 6.47 0.60 17.78
C GLY A 110 6.79 0.51 19.29
N SER A 111 7.18 1.61 19.93
CA SER A 111 7.43 1.68 21.38
C SER A 111 6.39 2.56 22.09
N TYR A 112 6.19 2.30 23.37
CA TYR A 112 5.46 3.20 24.28
C TYR A 112 6.39 3.93 25.24
N GLU A 113 7.69 3.87 25.02
CA GLU A 113 8.70 4.55 25.83
C GLU A 113 8.81 6.03 25.45
N LEU A 114 8.94 6.88 26.46
CA LEU A 114 9.21 8.29 26.30
C LEU A 114 10.72 8.52 26.34
N VAL A 115 11.29 8.99 25.24
CA VAL A 115 12.73 9.22 25.10
C VAL A 115 13.04 10.70 24.94
N VAL A 116 14.17 11.12 25.49
CA VAL A 116 14.72 12.47 25.30
C VAL A 116 15.62 12.45 24.07
N GLN A 117 15.37 13.37 23.13
CA GLN A 117 16.27 13.62 22.02
C GLN A 117 17.01 14.95 22.23
N HIS A 118 18.33 14.93 22.07
CA HIS A 118 19.19 16.11 22.20
C HIS A 118 19.62 16.67 20.84
N ARG A 119 19.82 17.99 20.77
CA ARG A 119 20.42 18.70 19.65
C ARG A 119 21.43 19.74 20.17
N THR A 120 22.54 19.92 19.46
CA THR A 120 23.67 20.78 19.87
C THR A 120 23.40 22.29 19.86
N SER A 121 22.33 22.78 19.21
CA SER A 121 21.83 24.17 19.31
C SER A 121 20.41 24.30 18.69
N PRO A 122 19.52 25.16 19.21
CA PRO A 122 18.20 25.38 18.63
C PRO A 122 18.28 26.30 17.39
N PRO A 123 17.48 26.08 16.34
CA PRO A 123 17.48 26.95 15.15
C PRO A 123 16.89 28.33 15.49
N SER A 124 17.57 29.40 15.07
CA SER A 124 17.09 30.78 15.19
C SER A 124 15.94 31.05 14.22
N ARG A 125 14.80 31.48 14.75
CA ARG A 125 13.60 31.83 13.97
C ARG A 125 13.87 33.13 13.18
N SER A 126 13.64 33.09 11.87
CA SER A 126 13.54 34.31 11.03
C SER A 126 12.11 34.83 11.10
N GLU A 127 11.90 36.01 11.68
CA GLU A 127 10.59 36.69 11.70
C GLU A 127 10.53 37.83 10.67
N GLY A 128 9.44 37.84 9.90
CA GLY A 128 8.85 39.02 9.25
C GLY A 128 7.33 38.82 9.26
N VAL A 129 6.42 39.81 9.40
CA VAL A 129 6.43 41.29 9.32
C VAL A 129 5.09 41.83 9.94
N ARG A 130 5.12 43.03 10.57
CA ARG A 130 4.06 44.09 10.87
C ARG A 130 2.89 43.78 11.85
N ALA A 131 2.27 44.71 12.62
CA ALA A 131 2.28 46.18 12.95
C ALA A 131 1.26 46.38 14.16
N PRO A 132 0.73 47.58 14.56
CA PRO A 132 1.24 48.93 14.86
C PRO A 132 0.90 49.48 16.30
N GLY A 133 1.57 50.54 16.76
CA GLY A 133 0.95 51.63 17.57
C GLY A 133 1.30 51.81 19.07
N LYS A 134 1.58 53.10 19.41
CA LYS A 134 1.55 53.85 20.71
C LYS A 134 2.86 54.04 21.53
N GLU A 135 3.37 55.29 21.49
CA GLU A 135 3.53 56.28 22.60
C GLU A 135 3.89 55.72 24.01
N VAL A 136 4.87 56.19 24.82
CA VAL A 136 5.40 57.55 25.16
C VAL A 136 6.77 57.41 25.90
N ALA A 137 7.57 58.48 25.90
CA ALA A 137 8.47 59.02 26.96
C ALA A 137 10.00 58.71 27.00
N ASN A 138 10.75 59.80 26.72
CA ASN A 138 11.93 60.40 27.40
C ASN A 138 13.24 59.60 27.53
N GLU A 139 14.30 59.92 26.77
CA GLU A 139 15.33 60.99 26.93
C GLU A 139 16.53 60.56 27.82
N PRO A 140 17.74 61.15 27.70
CA PRO A 140 18.32 61.93 26.59
C PRO A 140 19.77 61.51 26.24
N SER A 141 20.27 61.90 25.06
CA SER A 141 21.70 62.25 24.85
C SER A 141 21.87 62.91 23.47
N ALA A 142 22.22 64.20 23.50
CA ALA A 142 22.50 65.05 22.35
C ALA A 142 24.01 64.97 21.96
N PRO A 143 24.53 65.78 21.02
CA PRO A 143 24.49 65.49 19.59
C PRO A 143 25.88 65.64 18.93
N LEU A 144 26.06 65.14 17.70
CA LEU A 144 27.05 65.71 16.78
C LEU A 144 26.47 65.75 15.37
N VAL A 145 26.33 66.98 14.87
CA VAL A 145 25.90 67.32 13.51
C VAL A 145 27.04 67.01 12.54
N ALA A 146 26.76 66.25 11.47
CA ALA A 146 27.57 66.26 10.26
C ALA A 146 26.67 66.09 9.03
N ASP A 147 26.92 66.98 8.07
CA ASP A 147 26.03 67.36 6.97
C ASP A 147 25.90 66.29 5.87
N SER A 148 24.76 66.41 5.21
CA SER A 148 24.19 65.65 4.13
C SER A 148 24.86 65.91 2.76
N ARG A 149 24.43 65.13 1.74
CA ARG A 149 24.61 65.34 0.28
C ARG A 149 25.64 64.46 -0.47
N ARG A 150 25.61 63.13 -0.33
CA ARG A 150 26.10 62.19 -1.39
C ARG A 150 25.35 60.85 -1.51
N ARG A 151 24.11 60.73 -1.01
CA ARG A 151 23.39 59.42 -0.93
C ARG A 151 22.37 59.12 -2.04
N GLY A 152 22.15 60.02 -3.00
CA GLY A 152 21.11 59.84 -4.03
C GLY A 152 21.46 58.86 -5.16
N ALA A 153 22.73 58.72 -5.53
CA ALA A 153 23.14 57.90 -6.69
C ALA A 153 23.36 56.41 -6.32
N LEU A 154 23.88 56.12 -5.13
CA LEU A 154 24.19 54.76 -4.69
C LEU A 154 22.94 53.92 -4.41
N TRP A 155 21.82 54.55 -4.02
CA TRP A 155 20.60 53.83 -3.70
C TRP A 155 19.87 53.29 -4.94
N ARG A 156 20.01 53.97 -6.08
CA ARG A 156 19.47 53.51 -7.37
C ARG A 156 20.18 52.25 -7.87
N TRP A 157 21.50 52.19 -7.72
CA TRP A 157 22.29 51.00 -8.04
C TRP A 157 22.03 49.84 -7.06
N ALA A 158 21.82 50.14 -5.78
CA ALA A 158 21.43 49.14 -4.79
C ALA A 158 20.05 48.52 -5.09
N LEU A 159 19.07 49.32 -5.54
CA LEU A 159 17.75 48.83 -5.93
C LEU A 159 17.80 48.00 -7.22
N ALA A 160 18.60 48.40 -8.21
CA ALA A 160 18.79 47.62 -9.43
C ALA A 160 19.50 46.28 -9.15
N ALA A 161 20.54 46.28 -8.30
CA ALA A 161 21.23 45.06 -7.89
C ALA A 161 20.31 44.12 -7.10
N LEU A 162 19.44 44.65 -6.23
CA LEU A 162 18.46 43.86 -5.50
C LEU A 162 17.40 43.26 -6.44
N ALA A 163 16.92 44.01 -7.43
CA ALA A 163 15.97 43.51 -8.43
C ALA A 163 16.58 42.41 -9.33
N ILE A 164 17.86 42.56 -9.70
CA ILE A 164 18.59 41.52 -10.44
C ILE A 164 18.80 40.29 -9.56
N LEU A 165 19.17 40.46 -8.28
CA LEU A 165 19.36 39.36 -7.35
C LEU A 165 18.05 38.60 -7.09
N THR A 166 16.92 39.28 -6.95
CA THR A 166 15.61 38.64 -6.80
C THR A 166 15.17 37.93 -8.07
N LEU A 167 15.43 38.49 -9.26
CA LEU A 167 15.18 37.82 -10.53
C LEU A 167 16.08 36.58 -10.71
N LEU A 168 17.36 36.66 -10.31
CA LEU A 168 18.28 35.52 -10.34
C LEU A 168 17.91 34.45 -9.32
N LEU A 169 17.45 34.82 -8.13
CA LEU A 169 16.94 33.88 -7.12
C LEU A 169 15.63 33.24 -7.55
N ALA A 170 14.71 33.99 -8.17
CA ALA A 170 13.47 33.47 -8.71
C ALA A 170 13.72 32.53 -9.90
N ALA A 171 14.65 32.90 -10.79
CA ALA A 171 15.10 32.05 -11.88
C ALA A 171 15.81 30.79 -11.36
N TRP A 172 16.66 30.91 -10.34
CA TRP A 172 17.32 29.78 -9.70
C TRP A 172 16.32 28.88 -8.97
N TRP A 173 15.30 29.43 -8.31
CA TRP A 173 14.26 28.63 -7.66
C TRP A 173 13.35 27.92 -8.66
N ALA A 174 13.00 28.58 -9.77
CA ALA A 174 12.28 27.96 -10.88
C ALA A 174 13.13 26.88 -11.58
N PHE A 175 14.43 27.10 -11.72
CA PHE A 175 15.35 26.15 -12.35
C PHE A 175 15.73 24.99 -11.41
N ALA A 176 15.93 25.26 -10.11
CA ALA A 176 16.24 24.27 -9.08
C ALA A 176 15.01 23.43 -8.71
N GLY A 177 13.81 24.03 -8.69
CA GLY A 177 12.55 23.30 -8.55
C GLY A 177 12.33 22.29 -9.69
N ASN A 178 12.82 22.60 -10.89
CA ASN A 178 12.87 21.66 -12.02
C ASN A 178 14.08 20.70 -11.98
N ALA A 179 15.21 21.10 -11.38
CA ALA A 179 16.41 20.27 -11.26
C ALA A 179 16.28 19.17 -10.19
N PHE A 180 15.37 19.34 -9.21
CA PHE A 180 14.94 18.28 -8.29
C PHE A 180 13.69 17.55 -8.81
N GLY A 181 13.62 17.30 -10.12
CA GLY A 181 12.74 16.25 -10.63
C GLY A 181 13.09 14.95 -9.91
N THR A 182 12.24 14.51 -8.99
CA THR A 182 12.45 13.26 -8.25
C THR A 182 12.77 12.16 -9.25
N LYS A 183 13.96 11.56 -9.13
CA LYS A 183 14.38 10.47 -10.02
C LYS A 183 13.36 9.33 -9.89
N LEU A 184 13.08 8.67 -11.00
CA LEU A 184 12.24 7.48 -11.00
C LEU A 184 12.86 6.45 -10.05
N VAL A 185 12.11 6.03 -9.04
CA VAL A 185 12.52 4.99 -8.11
C VAL A 185 12.28 3.64 -8.79
N SER A 186 13.36 2.88 -9.00
CA SER A 186 13.28 1.55 -9.60
C SER A 186 12.53 0.56 -8.70
N VAL A 187 12.09 -0.54 -9.29
CA VAL A 187 11.61 -1.69 -8.52
C VAL A 187 12.72 -2.26 -7.61
N PRO A 188 12.37 -2.93 -6.50
CA PRO A 188 13.35 -3.52 -5.59
C PRO A 188 14.13 -4.66 -6.26
N LEU A 189 15.41 -4.74 -5.94
CA LEU A 189 16.31 -5.78 -6.41
C LEU A 189 16.33 -6.96 -5.42
N LEU A 190 15.97 -8.14 -5.90
CA LEU A 190 15.94 -9.39 -5.14
C LEU A 190 17.12 -10.29 -5.52
N GLU A 191 17.92 -10.66 -4.53
CA GLU A 191 18.92 -11.71 -4.63
C GLU A 191 18.31 -13.05 -4.23
N VAL A 192 18.51 -14.10 -5.03
CA VAL A 192 18.16 -15.47 -4.67
C VAL A 192 19.45 -16.21 -4.33
N SER A 193 19.59 -16.62 -3.07
CA SER A 193 20.72 -17.40 -2.60
C SER A 193 20.66 -18.83 -3.15
N ALA A 194 21.82 -19.45 -3.38
CA ALA A 194 21.87 -20.86 -3.74
C ALA A 194 21.23 -21.71 -2.62
N PRO A 195 20.28 -22.61 -2.93
CA PRO A 195 19.61 -23.39 -1.90
C PRO A 195 20.58 -24.29 -1.12
N VAL A 196 20.49 -24.26 0.21
CA VAL A 196 21.26 -25.14 1.09
C VAL A 196 20.65 -26.53 1.04
N ALA A 197 21.45 -27.56 0.74
CA ALA A 197 21.01 -28.95 0.68
C ALA A 197 22.13 -29.89 1.17
N GLY A 198 21.80 -31.15 1.40
CA GLY A 198 22.78 -32.19 1.76
C GLY A 198 23.77 -32.51 0.63
N ASP A 199 24.83 -33.25 0.98
CA ASP A 199 25.96 -33.54 0.07
C ASP A 199 25.71 -34.65 -0.96
N SER A 200 24.52 -35.27 -0.97
CA SER A 200 24.20 -36.32 -1.94
C SER A 200 24.03 -35.74 -3.35
N PRO A 201 24.35 -36.50 -4.42
CA PRO A 201 24.10 -36.06 -5.81
C PRO A 201 22.64 -35.65 -6.07
N GLU A 202 21.69 -36.39 -5.50
CA GLU A 202 20.25 -36.15 -5.60
C GLU A 202 19.88 -34.84 -4.90
N SER A 203 20.36 -34.63 -3.67
CA SER A 203 20.11 -33.40 -2.89
C SER A 203 20.62 -32.15 -3.62
N ARG A 204 21.81 -32.23 -4.24
CA ARG A 204 22.34 -31.16 -5.08
C ARG A 204 21.56 -30.94 -6.37
N ALA A 205 21.04 -32.01 -7.00
CA ALA A 205 20.20 -31.89 -8.19
C ALA A 205 18.88 -31.18 -7.86
N MET A 206 18.26 -31.54 -6.73
CA MET A 206 17.05 -30.90 -6.22
C MET A 206 17.28 -29.42 -5.87
N ALA A 207 18.41 -29.08 -5.24
CA ALA A 207 18.78 -27.69 -4.98
C ALA A 207 18.87 -26.85 -6.25
N ARG A 208 19.45 -27.40 -7.33
CA ARG A 208 19.50 -26.72 -8.63
C ARG A 208 18.12 -26.57 -9.27
N ALA A 209 17.27 -27.60 -9.19
CA ALA A 209 15.90 -27.54 -9.70
C ALA A 209 15.07 -26.48 -8.95
N LEU A 210 15.20 -26.42 -7.62
CA LEU A 210 14.58 -25.39 -6.79
C LEU A 210 15.06 -23.98 -7.16
N ASP A 211 16.38 -23.77 -7.26
CA ASP A 211 16.97 -22.48 -7.66
C ASP A 211 16.43 -22.04 -9.03
N GLY A 212 16.40 -22.95 -10.00
CA GLY A 212 15.84 -22.72 -11.33
C GLY A 212 14.36 -22.31 -11.29
N LYS A 213 13.54 -23.02 -10.51
CA LYS A 213 12.11 -22.72 -10.36
C LYS A 213 11.88 -21.35 -9.71
N LEU A 214 12.60 -21.03 -8.64
CA LEU A 214 12.50 -19.75 -7.95
C LEU A 214 12.90 -18.59 -8.88
N ARG A 215 14.06 -18.70 -9.55
CA ARG A 215 14.52 -17.66 -10.48
C ARG A 215 13.59 -17.51 -11.67
N ASP A 216 13.10 -18.61 -12.25
CA ASP A 216 12.18 -18.54 -13.38
C ASP A 216 10.82 -17.96 -13.01
N GLY A 217 10.29 -18.28 -11.82
CA GLY A 217 9.03 -17.72 -11.37
C GLY A 217 9.14 -16.25 -10.99
N LEU A 218 10.14 -15.89 -10.17
CA LEU A 218 10.29 -14.53 -9.65
C LEU A 218 10.60 -13.51 -10.75
N ARG A 219 11.37 -13.87 -11.79
CA ARG A 219 11.70 -12.95 -12.91
C ARG A 219 10.50 -12.58 -13.78
N ARG A 220 9.36 -13.25 -13.63
CA ARG A 220 8.15 -13.01 -14.44
C ARG A 220 7.25 -11.93 -13.85
N PHE A 221 7.55 -11.46 -12.64
CA PHE A 221 6.84 -10.37 -11.99
C PHE A 221 7.46 -9.02 -12.34
N GLU A 222 6.60 -8.05 -12.57
CA GLU A 222 6.98 -6.70 -13.02
C GLU A 222 7.33 -5.76 -11.86
N LEU A 223 7.12 -6.20 -10.61
CA LEU A 223 7.31 -5.40 -9.39
C LEU A 223 8.58 -5.76 -8.62
N VAL A 224 9.40 -6.67 -9.15
CA VAL A 224 10.65 -7.12 -8.55
C VAL A 224 11.67 -7.40 -9.65
N ASP A 225 12.87 -6.85 -9.53
CA ASP A 225 13.99 -7.22 -10.40
C ASP A 225 14.85 -8.29 -9.73
N LEU A 226 15.33 -9.29 -10.48
CA LEU A 226 16.30 -10.25 -9.96
C LEU A 226 17.74 -9.79 -10.19
N MET A 227 18.56 -9.91 -9.15
CA MET A 227 20.00 -9.70 -9.28
C MET A 227 20.61 -10.83 -10.12
N SER A 228 21.31 -10.46 -11.20
CA SER A 228 22.09 -11.43 -11.99
C SER A 228 23.17 -12.07 -11.13
N ALA A 229 23.42 -13.37 -11.34
CA ALA A 229 24.51 -14.07 -10.68
C ALA A 229 25.84 -13.35 -10.99
N ARG A 230 26.63 -13.05 -9.96
CA ARG A 230 27.94 -12.43 -10.14
C ARG A 230 28.85 -13.39 -10.90
N GLU A 231 29.58 -12.88 -11.89
CA GLU A 231 30.68 -13.65 -12.48
C GLU A 231 31.76 -13.90 -11.41
N PRO A 232 32.28 -15.13 -11.29
CA PRO A 232 33.37 -15.43 -10.39
C PRO A 232 34.58 -14.53 -10.69
N GLY A 233 34.99 -13.68 -9.73
CA GLY A 233 36.16 -12.81 -9.85
C GLY A 233 35.89 -11.35 -10.19
N ALA A 234 34.64 -10.94 -10.43
CA ALA A 234 34.31 -9.53 -10.67
C ALA A 234 34.41 -8.69 -9.37
N ARG A 235 35.26 -7.65 -9.38
CA ARG A 235 35.33 -6.66 -8.29
C ARG A 235 34.06 -5.80 -8.26
N SER A 236 33.45 -5.69 -7.09
CA SER A 236 32.15 -5.03 -6.88
C SER A 236 32.20 -3.52 -7.08
N ALA A 237 31.57 -3.04 -8.15
CA ALA A 237 30.95 -1.70 -8.18
C ALA A 237 29.41 -1.83 -8.31
N GLY A 238 28.84 -2.96 -7.87
CA GLY A 238 27.45 -3.34 -8.13
C GLY A 238 26.47 -2.90 -7.05
N ARG A 239 25.25 -2.51 -7.46
CA ARG A 239 24.09 -2.27 -6.59
C ARG A 239 23.95 -3.39 -5.56
N THR A 240 23.70 -3.03 -4.31
CA THR A 240 23.29 -3.97 -3.25
C THR A 240 21.84 -4.39 -3.48
N ALA A 241 21.52 -5.66 -3.20
CA ALA A 241 20.13 -6.11 -3.23
C ALA A 241 19.32 -5.43 -2.11
N ASP A 242 18.04 -5.17 -2.36
CA ASP A 242 17.11 -4.67 -1.35
C ASP A 242 16.60 -5.82 -0.47
N TYR A 243 16.41 -6.98 -1.09
CA TYR A 243 15.96 -8.22 -0.46
C TYR A 243 16.84 -9.40 -0.86
N ARG A 244 16.94 -10.38 0.04
CA ARG A 244 17.59 -11.69 -0.20
C ARG A 244 16.65 -12.82 0.16
N LEU A 245 16.39 -13.72 -0.78
CA LEU A 245 15.65 -14.96 -0.56
C LEU A 245 16.63 -16.10 -0.31
N ASP A 246 16.65 -16.58 0.92
CA ASP A 246 17.38 -17.79 1.30
C ASP A 246 16.46 -19.00 1.16
N ALA A 247 17.00 -20.09 0.63
CA ALA A 247 16.29 -21.35 0.45
C ALA A 247 17.07 -22.49 1.07
N SER A 248 16.39 -23.43 1.71
CA SER A 248 16.99 -24.69 2.15
C SER A 248 16.09 -25.87 1.86
N ILE A 249 16.71 -27.03 1.67
CA ILE A 249 16.05 -28.28 1.34
C ILE A 249 16.50 -29.34 2.35
N VAL A 250 15.53 -29.98 3.00
CA VAL A 250 15.74 -31.10 3.90
C VAL A 250 15.02 -32.32 3.34
N ARG A 251 15.77 -33.39 3.10
CA ARG A 251 15.24 -34.66 2.59
C ARG A 251 15.05 -35.65 3.74
N THR A 252 13.85 -36.22 3.83
CA THR A 252 13.60 -37.41 4.65
C THR A 252 13.99 -38.67 3.86
N ALA A 253 14.47 -39.72 4.55
CA ALA A 253 15.29 -40.80 3.97
C ALA A 253 14.79 -41.44 2.66
N GLU A 254 13.48 -41.51 2.45
CA GLU A 254 12.78 -41.74 1.17
C GLU A 254 11.37 -41.17 1.36
N GLY A 255 11.05 -40.04 0.73
CA GLY A 255 9.80 -39.38 1.02
C GLY A 255 9.75 -37.92 0.58
N PRO A 256 8.76 -37.16 1.08
CA PRO A 256 8.58 -35.77 0.73
C PRO A 256 9.80 -34.94 1.15
N VAL A 257 9.98 -33.84 0.44
CA VAL A 257 11.07 -32.91 0.64
C VAL A 257 10.54 -31.63 1.24
N ASP A 258 11.14 -31.23 2.35
CA ASP A 258 10.80 -29.99 3.02
C ASP A 258 11.68 -28.88 2.47
N VAL A 259 11.04 -27.85 1.93
CA VAL A 259 11.67 -26.63 1.44
C VAL A 259 11.35 -25.50 2.40
N THR A 260 12.37 -24.82 2.90
CA THR A 260 12.20 -23.62 3.70
C THR A 260 12.66 -22.42 2.88
N LEU A 261 11.81 -21.40 2.79
CA LEU A 261 12.14 -20.13 2.13
C LEU A 261 12.11 -19.01 3.17
N VAL A 262 13.12 -18.15 3.18
CA VAL A 262 13.22 -17.01 4.10
C VAL A 262 13.55 -15.75 3.32
N LEU A 263 12.66 -14.76 3.35
CA LEU A 263 12.90 -13.45 2.77
C LEU A 263 13.49 -12.50 3.80
N ASN A 264 14.70 -12.01 3.52
CA ASN A 264 15.43 -11.06 4.35
C ASN A 264 15.46 -9.70 3.70
N ARG A 265 15.23 -8.65 4.48
CA ARG A 265 15.52 -7.28 4.07
C ARG A 265 16.99 -6.99 4.34
N VAL A 266 17.73 -6.59 3.31
CA VAL A 266 19.19 -6.47 3.38
C VAL A 266 19.62 -5.25 4.20
N ALA A 267 18.86 -4.15 4.12
CA ALA A 267 19.19 -2.89 4.76
C ALA A 267 19.35 -3.00 6.29
N ASP A 268 18.59 -3.87 6.96
CA ASP A 268 18.61 -4.07 8.41
C ASP A 268 18.77 -5.54 8.83
N GLN A 269 19.13 -6.43 7.90
CA GLN A 269 19.38 -7.85 8.15
C GLN A 269 18.23 -8.57 8.85
N ARG A 270 16.98 -8.21 8.53
CA ARG A 270 15.79 -8.75 9.20
C ARG A 270 15.06 -9.75 8.30
N ALA A 271 14.78 -10.94 8.82
CA ALA A 271 13.83 -11.86 8.21
C ALA A 271 12.40 -11.28 8.33
N ILE A 272 11.77 -10.98 7.19
CA ILE A 272 10.43 -10.37 7.16
C ILE A 272 9.33 -11.36 6.78
N TRP A 273 9.71 -12.52 6.24
CA TRP A 273 8.79 -13.60 5.89
C TRP A 273 9.54 -14.93 5.82
N SER A 274 8.85 -16.01 6.19
CA SER A 274 9.35 -17.37 6.10
C SER A 274 8.19 -18.34 5.87
N VAL A 275 8.44 -19.41 5.12
CA VAL A 275 7.50 -20.51 4.93
C VAL A 275 8.25 -21.83 4.85
N GLN A 276 7.62 -22.90 5.35
CA GLN A 276 8.05 -24.26 5.15
C GLN A 276 7.02 -24.98 4.27
N ILE A 277 7.49 -25.62 3.21
CA ILE A 277 6.67 -26.24 2.17
C ILE A 277 7.07 -27.70 2.09
N ARG A 278 6.09 -28.59 2.19
CA ARG A 278 6.30 -30.02 2.02
C ARG A 278 5.96 -30.41 0.58
N ALA A 279 6.98 -30.67 -0.24
CA ALA A 279 6.82 -31.13 -1.61
C ALA A 279 6.67 -32.66 -1.65
N ALA A 280 5.56 -33.14 -2.21
CA ALA A 280 5.31 -34.56 -2.38
C ALA A 280 6.13 -35.13 -3.56
N ALA A 281 6.29 -36.46 -3.59
CA ALA A 281 7.16 -37.12 -4.57
C ALA A 281 6.68 -36.94 -6.03
N ASP A 282 5.37 -36.81 -6.25
CA ASP A 282 4.73 -36.56 -7.55
C ASP A 282 4.87 -35.11 -8.04
N GLN A 283 5.33 -34.20 -7.18
CA GLN A 283 5.60 -32.79 -7.51
C GLN A 283 7.08 -32.51 -7.79
N LEU A 284 7.91 -33.55 -7.75
CA LEU A 284 9.35 -33.47 -7.94
C LEU A 284 9.74 -34.07 -9.30
N PRO A 285 10.71 -33.47 -10.00
CA PRO A 285 11.58 -32.38 -9.59
C PRO A 285 11.06 -30.95 -9.87
N GLU A 286 9.83 -30.78 -10.35
CA GLU A 286 9.31 -29.50 -10.84
C GLU A 286 8.99 -28.48 -9.75
N PHE A 287 8.82 -28.92 -8.49
CA PHE A 287 8.49 -28.09 -7.33
C PHE A 287 7.23 -27.25 -7.51
N ASP A 288 6.15 -27.84 -8.03
CA ASP A 288 4.90 -27.09 -8.30
C ASP A 288 4.24 -26.52 -7.04
N ALA A 289 4.45 -27.15 -5.88
CA ALA A 289 4.01 -26.66 -4.57
C ALA A 289 4.59 -25.28 -4.19
N ILE A 290 5.63 -24.80 -4.87
CA ILE A 290 6.29 -23.51 -4.59
C ILE A 290 5.61 -22.34 -5.30
N ALA A 291 4.77 -22.61 -6.30
CA ALA A 291 4.11 -21.57 -7.06
C ALA A 291 3.35 -20.54 -6.19
N PRO A 292 2.60 -20.93 -5.14
CA PRO A 292 1.95 -19.96 -4.24
C PRO A 292 2.95 -19.08 -3.49
N SER A 293 4.10 -19.61 -3.08
CA SER A 293 5.15 -18.83 -2.41
C SER A 293 5.79 -17.80 -3.32
N ILE A 294 5.99 -18.12 -4.60
CA ILE A 294 6.47 -17.16 -5.60
C ILE A 294 5.46 -16.00 -5.76
N ALA A 295 4.17 -16.33 -5.89
CA ALA A 295 3.09 -15.34 -5.99
C ALA A 295 3.01 -14.43 -4.74
N GLN A 296 3.05 -15.03 -3.55
CA GLN A 296 2.99 -14.30 -2.28
C GLN A 296 4.21 -13.40 -2.04
N LEU A 297 5.36 -13.70 -2.64
CA LEU A 297 6.56 -12.86 -2.53
C LEU A 297 6.50 -11.65 -3.46
N ALA A 298 6.26 -11.89 -4.75
CA ALA A 298 6.50 -10.92 -5.82
C ALA A 298 5.23 -10.35 -6.48
N GLY A 299 4.04 -10.88 -6.15
CA GLY A 299 2.77 -10.42 -6.71
C GLY A 299 2.38 -9.00 -6.31
N ASP A 300 1.29 -8.51 -6.90
CA ASP A 300 0.75 -7.16 -6.70
C ASP A 300 0.51 -6.80 -5.22
N TYR A 301 0.22 -7.81 -4.41
CA TYR A 301 -0.05 -7.72 -2.98
C TYR A 301 0.96 -8.50 -2.12
N GLY A 302 2.08 -8.87 -2.73
CA GLY A 302 3.09 -9.72 -2.11
C GLY A 302 3.83 -9.06 -0.95
N VAL A 303 4.64 -9.87 -0.27
CA VAL A 303 5.42 -9.47 0.91
C VAL A 303 6.30 -8.25 0.61
N ILE A 304 6.93 -8.18 -0.56
CA ILE A 304 7.83 -7.07 -0.94
C ILE A 304 7.06 -5.75 -1.05
N VAL A 305 5.92 -5.75 -1.74
CA VAL A 305 5.06 -4.57 -1.88
C VAL A 305 4.53 -4.12 -0.51
N ARG A 306 4.09 -5.07 0.32
CA ARG A 306 3.57 -4.80 1.67
C ARG A 306 4.62 -4.24 2.61
N ASP A 307 5.86 -4.75 2.57
CA ASP A 307 6.96 -4.21 3.37
C ASP A 307 7.26 -2.75 3.01
N GLN A 308 7.26 -2.40 1.71
CA GLN A 308 7.44 -1.02 1.27
C GLN A 308 6.32 -0.11 1.78
N ILE A 309 5.06 -0.51 1.62
CA ILE A 309 3.90 0.26 2.10
C ILE A 309 3.96 0.43 3.63
N GLN A 310 4.36 -0.60 4.37
CA GLN A 310 4.42 -0.54 5.82
C GLN A 310 5.51 0.44 6.30
N ARG A 311 6.67 0.46 5.64
CA ARG A 311 7.76 1.40 5.97
C ARG A 311 7.41 2.83 5.60
N GLU A 312 6.78 3.03 4.45
CA GLU A 312 6.56 4.34 3.85
C GLU A 312 5.11 4.51 3.36
N PRO A 313 4.13 4.55 4.28
CA PRO A 313 2.70 4.46 3.96
C PRO A 313 2.16 5.63 3.15
N ASP A 314 2.85 6.77 3.16
CA ASP A 314 2.49 7.99 2.43
C ASP A 314 3.48 8.34 1.31
N ASN A 315 4.33 7.39 0.87
CA ASN A 315 5.26 7.63 -0.23
C ASN A 315 4.58 7.40 -1.59
N PHE A 316 4.40 8.49 -2.34
CA PHE A 316 3.87 8.53 -3.71
C PHE A 316 4.95 8.98 -4.72
N ALA A 317 6.23 8.74 -4.43
CA ALA A 317 7.31 9.07 -5.35
C ALA A 317 7.17 8.31 -6.68
N LYS A 318 7.75 8.88 -7.75
CA LYS A 318 7.67 8.33 -9.11
C LYS A 318 8.28 6.91 -9.16
N GLY A 319 7.65 6.00 -9.89
CA GLY A 319 8.10 4.62 -10.06
C GLY A 319 7.49 3.66 -9.04
N PHE A 320 8.31 2.78 -8.46
CA PHE A 320 7.82 1.69 -7.61
C PHE A 320 6.95 2.12 -6.41
N PRO A 321 7.26 3.19 -5.63
CA PRO A 321 6.40 3.62 -4.54
C PRO A 321 4.98 3.97 -5.02
N CYS A 322 4.86 4.62 -6.17
CA CYS A 322 3.57 4.91 -6.78
C CYS A 322 2.81 3.64 -7.19
N LEU A 323 3.50 2.64 -7.77
CA LEU A 323 2.90 1.34 -8.11
C LEU A 323 2.44 0.56 -6.87
N ALA A 324 3.22 0.59 -5.78
CA ALA A 324 2.82 -0.01 -4.51
C ALA A 324 1.55 0.66 -3.94
N GLN A 325 1.47 1.99 -3.97
CA GLN A 325 0.25 2.72 -3.58
C GLN A 325 -0.93 2.43 -4.52
N PHE A 326 -0.68 2.27 -5.82
CA PHE A 326 -1.69 1.84 -6.78
C PHE A 326 -2.29 0.47 -6.41
N ASN A 327 -1.47 -0.50 -6.04
CA ASN A 327 -1.97 -1.79 -5.57
C ASN A 327 -2.69 -1.67 -4.22
N ARG A 328 -2.23 -0.81 -3.31
CA ARG A 328 -2.93 -0.53 -2.06
C ARG A 328 -4.34 0.04 -2.28
N ILE A 329 -4.53 0.98 -3.20
CA ILE A 329 -5.86 1.56 -3.45
C ILE A 329 -6.81 0.56 -4.10
N ARG A 330 -6.30 -0.45 -4.82
CA ARG A 330 -7.13 -1.54 -5.36
C ARG A 330 -7.73 -2.39 -4.24
N GLN A 331 -7.05 -2.49 -3.10
CA GLN A 331 -7.55 -3.17 -1.90
C GLN A 331 -8.44 -2.26 -1.03
N MET A 332 -7.95 -1.06 -0.70
CA MET A 332 -8.56 -0.20 0.32
C MET A 332 -9.60 0.79 -0.25
N ARG A 333 -9.51 1.10 -1.55
CA ARG A 333 -10.38 2.02 -2.28
C ARG A 333 -10.57 3.41 -1.64
N ASP A 334 -9.56 3.91 -0.94
CA ASP A 334 -9.58 5.24 -0.32
C ASP A 334 -9.59 6.36 -1.39
N PRO A 335 -10.66 7.19 -1.48
CA PRO A 335 -10.78 8.23 -2.50
C PRO A 335 -9.67 9.29 -2.45
N ALA A 336 -9.15 9.60 -1.25
CA ALA A 336 -8.06 10.58 -1.11
C ALA A 336 -6.76 10.06 -1.74
N SER A 337 -6.49 8.77 -1.58
CA SER A 337 -5.33 8.11 -2.19
C SER A 337 -5.48 7.96 -3.71
N VAL A 338 -6.69 7.78 -4.25
CA VAL A 338 -6.93 7.69 -5.71
C VAL A 338 -6.38 8.89 -6.46
N GLN A 339 -6.62 10.12 -5.97
CA GLN A 339 -6.13 11.34 -6.63
C GLN A 339 -4.60 11.44 -6.59
N LYS A 340 -3.99 11.09 -5.44
CA LYS A 340 -2.52 11.06 -5.30
C LYS A 340 -1.88 10.03 -6.23
N VAL A 341 -2.47 8.83 -6.32
CA VAL A 341 -2.02 7.77 -7.24
C VAL A 341 -2.13 8.21 -8.69
N SER A 342 -3.25 8.82 -9.08
CA SER A 342 -3.43 9.37 -10.43
C SER A 342 -2.34 10.38 -10.79
N GLY A 343 -2.00 11.28 -9.84
CA GLY A 343 -0.93 12.25 -9.99
C GLY A 343 0.45 11.60 -10.12
N CYS A 344 0.80 10.66 -9.24
CA CYS A 344 2.13 10.02 -9.28
C CYS A 344 2.31 9.10 -10.49
N LEU A 345 1.26 8.43 -10.97
CA LEU A 345 1.34 7.59 -12.17
C LEU A 345 1.63 8.43 -13.41
N ARG A 346 0.94 9.57 -13.56
CA ARG A 346 1.24 10.53 -14.65
C ARG A 346 2.67 11.06 -14.55
N ALA A 347 3.07 11.51 -13.36
CA ALA A 347 4.41 12.02 -13.13
C ALA A 347 5.51 10.95 -13.36
N SER A 348 5.20 9.67 -13.13
CA SER A 348 6.10 8.54 -13.44
C SER A 348 6.18 8.29 -14.94
N LEU A 349 5.05 8.37 -15.65
CA LEU A 349 5.00 8.25 -17.11
C LEU A 349 5.69 9.41 -17.83
N ASP A 350 5.71 10.61 -17.26
CA ASP A 350 6.50 11.72 -17.80
C ASP A 350 8.01 11.38 -17.80
N ALA A 351 8.47 10.62 -16.79
CA ALA A 351 9.85 10.17 -16.69
C ALA A 351 10.13 8.88 -17.48
N ALA A 352 9.14 7.99 -17.62
CA ALA A 352 9.24 6.73 -18.35
C ALA A 352 8.01 6.51 -19.27
N PRO A 353 7.93 7.20 -20.43
CA PRO A 353 6.71 7.24 -21.27
C PRO A 353 6.31 5.92 -21.93
N ARG A 354 7.21 4.94 -21.92
CA ARG A 354 7.07 3.61 -22.55
C ARG A 354 7.06 2.46 -21.54
N ASP A 355 7.01 2.76 -20.25
CA ASP A 355 6.92 1.73 -19.22
C ASP A 355 5.55 1.03 -19.29
N PRO A 356 5.48 -0.28 -19.64
CA PRO A 356 4.21 -0.97 -19.85
C PRO A 356 3.43 -1.17 -18.55
N VAL A 357 4.11 -1.22 -17.40
CA VAL A 357 3.51 -1.45 -16.08
C VAL A 357 2.80 -0.18 -15.62
N LEU A 358 3.47 0.97 -15.71
CA LEU A 358 2.88 2.28 -15.40
C LEU A 358 1.71 2.61 -16.34
N LEU A 359 1.84 2.29 -17.63
CA LEU A 359 0.76 2.46 -18.61
C LEU A 359 -0.44 1.56 -18.30
N SER A 360 -0.19 0.29 -17.95
CA SER A 360 -1.24 -0.67 -17.55
C SER A 360 -1.94 -0.24 -16.27
N ALA A 361 -1.19 0.22 -15.26
CA ALA A 361 -1.74 0.71 -13.99
C ALA A 361 -2.64 1.94 -14.19
N LEU A 362 -2.17 2.94 -14.94
CA LEU A 362 -2.98 4.13 -15.24
C LEU A 362 -4.20 3.77 -16.10
N SER A 363 -4.06 2.87 -17.08
CA SER A 363 -5.19 2.37 -17.87
C SER A 363 -6.27 1.76 -16.96
N LEU A 364 -5.90 0.88 -16.03
CA LEU A 364 -6.82 0.27 -15.08
C LEU A 364 -7.49 1.32 -14.18
N LEU A 365 -6.73 2.31 -13.68
CA LEU A 365 -7.30 3.39 -12.89
C LEU A 365 -8.37 4.17 -13.66
N ARG A 366 -8.12 4.49 -14.94
CA ARG A 366 -9.06 5.22 -15.80
C ARG A 366 -10.31 4.42 -16.16
N PHE A 367 -10.21 3.08 -16.26
CA PHE A 367 -11.41 2.24 -16.34
C PHE A 367 -12.24 2.32 -15.05
N GLY A 368 -11.59 2.40 -13.88
CA GLY A 368 -12.25 2.64 -12.60
C GLY A 368 -13.00 3.98 -12.56
N ASP A 369 -12.42 5.04 -13.14
CA ASP A 369 -13.07 6.37 -13.23
C ASP A 369 -14.28 6.38 -14.17
N TRP A 370 -14.22 5.60 -15.27
CA TRP A 370 -15.32 5.44 -16.22
C TRP A 370 -16.52 4.70 -15.62
N GLN A 371 -16.26 3.62 -14.88
CA GLN A 371 -17.28 2.66 -14.45
C GLN A 371 -18.49 3.28 -13.71
N PRO A 372 -18.34 4.19 -12.73
CA PRO A 372 -19.49 4.80 -12.04
C PRO A 372 -20.20 5.88 -12.87
N GLN A 373 -19.61 6.39 -13.95
CA GLN A 373 -20.09 7.57 -14.68
C GLN A 373 -20.28 7.31 -16.18
N ARG A 374 -20.61 6.08 -16.57
CA ARG A 374 -20.53 5.59 -17.98
C ARG A 374 -21.21 6.48 -19.02
N THR A 375 -22.34 7.09 -18.65
CA THR A 375 -23.16 7.91 -19.55
C THR A 375 -22.69 9.36 -19.62
N SER A 376 -21.87 9.82 -18.67
CA SER A 376 -21.38 11.20 -18.60
C SER A 376 -20.27 11.45 -19.62
N ALA A 377 -20.08 12.72 -19.99
CA ALA A 377 -18.97 13.13 -20.85
C ALA A 377 -17.60 12.81 -20.21
N ALA A 378 -17.49 12.99 -18.89
CA ALA A 378 -16.27 12.65 -18.15
C ALA A 378 -15.98 11.13 -18.18
N GLY A 379 -17.01 10.30 -18.04
CA GLY A 379 -16.88 8.85 -18.15
C GLY A 379 -16.41 8.40 -19.54
N LYS A 380 -16.98 8.98 -20.61
CA LYS A 380 -16.53 8.71 -21.99
C LYS A 380 -15.07 9.09 -22.20
N ALA A 381 -14.66 10.27 -21.72
CA ALA A 381 -13.26 10.71 -21.81
C ALA A 381 -12.30 9.79 -21.04
N ALA A 382 -12.68 9.33 -19.84
CA ALA A 382 -11.90 8.38 -19.06
C ALA A 382 -11.75 7.03 -19.76
N LEU A 383 -12.82 6.52 -20.38
CA LEU A 383 -12.80 5.29 -21.18
C LEU A 383 -11.85 5.40 -22.37
N ASP A 384 -11.91 6.50 -23.11
CA ASP A 384 -11.04 6.72 -24.27
C ASP A 384 -9.58 6.83 -23.86
N GLU A 385 -9.28 7.50 -22.74
CA GLU A 385 -7.94 7.57 -22.17
C GLU A 385 -7.44 6.19 -21.72
N ALA A 386 -8.27 5.42 -21.01
CA ALA A 386 -7.95 4.06 -20.57
C ALA A 386 -7.56 3.16 -21.76
N ARG A 387 -8.31 3.20 -22.86
CA ARG A 387 -8.04 2.42 -24.07
C ARG A 387 -6.74 2.84 -24.75
N ARG A 388 -6.49 4.15 -24.89
CA ARG A 388 -5.22 4.65 -25.44
C ARG A 388 -4.01 4.23 -24.60
N LEU A 389 -4.14 4.26 -23.28
CA LEU A 389 -3.08 3.82 -22.37
C LEU A 389 -2.80 2.32 -22.49
N ALA A 390 -3.85 1.49 -22.57
CA ALA A 390 -3.72 0.05 -22.78
C ALA A 390 -3.01 -0.28 -24.09
N GLU A 391 -3.41 0.38 -25.18
CA GLU A 391 -2.77 0.21 -26.49
C GLU A 391 -1.30 0.65 -26.46
N ARG A 392 -0.98 1.76 -25.79
CA ARG A 392 0.41 2.19 -25.59
C ARG A 392 1.22 1.19 -24.76
N ALA A 393 0.63 0.59 -23.73
CA ALA A 393 1.30 -0.44 -22.92
C ALA A 393 1.69 -1.63 -23.81
N TYR A 394 0.74 -2.13 -24.59
CA TYR A 394 0.96 -3.22 -25.54
C TYR A 394 2.00 -2.86 -26.61
N ARG A 395 1.90 -1.69 -27.25
CA ARG A 395 2.87 -1.26 -28.28
C ARG A 395 4.28 -1.06 -27.72
N SER A 396 4.40 -0.70 -26.45
CA SER A 396 5.71 -0.52 -25.80
C SER A 396 6.38 -1.84 -25.45
N ALA A 397 5.60 -2.86 -25.09
CA ALA A 397 6.10 -4.21 -24.81
C ALA A 397 5.08 -5.28 -25.26
N PRO A 398 5.06 -5.66 -26.56
CA PRO A 398 4.06 -6.59 -27.10
C PRO A 398 4.20 -8.03 -26.58
N ALA A 399 5.34 -8.35 -25.96
CA ALA A 399 5.68 -9.65 -25.41
C ALA A 399 5.78 -9.65 -23.88
N SER A 400 5.27 -8.61 -23.19
CA SER A 400 5.14 -8.62 -21.72
C SER A 400 3.73 -8.99 -21.30
N SER A 401 3.60 -9.62 -20.14
CA SER A 401 2.31 -9.96 -19.55
C SER A 401 1.50 -8.69 -19.26
N ALA A 402 2.14 -7.63 -18.74
CA ALA A 402 1.50 -6.35 -18.45
C ALA A 402 0.91 -5.68 -19.71
N GLY A 403 1.66 -5.63 -20.81
CA GLY A 403 1.22 -5.02 -22.06
C GLY A 403 0.07 -5.79 -22.72
N LEU A 404 0.22 -7.12 -22.83
CA LEU A 404 -0.81 -8.00 -23.38
C LEU A 404 -2.10 -7.95 -22.56
N PHE A 405 -2.00 -8.02 -21.23
CA PHE A 405 -3.19 -8.04 -20.39
C PHE A 405 -3.89 -6.69 -20.32
N ALA A 406 -3.16 -5.57 -20.40
CA ALA A 406 -3.76 -4.24 -20.51
C ALA A 406 -4.66 -4.15 -21.76
N MET A 407 -4.16 -4.61 -22.91
CA MET A 407 -4.93 -4.62 -24.16
C MET A 407 -6.08 -5.63 -24.14
N ALA A 408 -5.86 -6.83 -23.58
CA ALA A 408 -6.91 -7.82 -23.39
C ALA A 408 -8.08 -7.24 -22.56
N ARG A 409 -7.78 -6.61 -21.42
CA ARG A 409 -8.76 -5.92 -20.57
C ARG A 409 -9.53 -4.85 -21.34
N ALA A 410 -8.84 -4.04 -22.15
CA ALA A 410 -9.49 -3.02 -22.96
C ALA A 410 -10.46 -3.63 -23.99
N HIS A 411 -10.10 -4.76 -24.60
CA HIS A 411 -11.00 -5.51 -25.48
C HIS A 411 -12.21 -6.07 -24.74
N PHE A 412 -12.04 -6.66 -23.56
CA PHE A 412 -13.15 -7.19 -22.76
C PHE A 412 -14.12 -6.10 -22.32
N TYR A 413 -13.63 -4.94 -21.87
CA TYR A 413 -14.48 -3.81 -21.50
C TYR A 413 -15.17 -3.16 -22.71
N ALA A 414 -14.63 -3.31 -23.91
CA ALA A 414 -15.30 -2.95 -25.15
C ALA A 414 -16.27 -4.04 -25.68
N GLY A 415 -16.40 -5.18 -24.99
CA GLY A 415 -17.22 -6.31 -25.42
C GLY A 415 -16.61 -7.14 -26.56
N ASN A 416 -15.35 -6.88 -26.94
CA ASN A 416 -14.66 -7.61 -27.99
C ASN A 416 -13.93 -8.84 -27.43
N CYS A 417 -14.71 -9.85 -27.04
CA CYS A 417 -14.19 -11.11 -26.48
C CYS A 417 -13.20 -11.81 -27.43
N ALA A 418 -13.48 -11.81 -28.74
CA ALA A 418 -12.67 -12.48 -29.75
C ALA A 418 -11.23 -11.96 -29.82
N ALA A 419 -11.04 -10.63 -29.69
CA ALA A 419 -9.70 -10.05 -29.64
C ALA A 419 -9.05 -10.16 -28.25
N GLY A 420 -9.85 -10.11 -27.17
CA GLY A 420 -9.33 -10.14 -25.80
C GLY A 420 -8.80 -11.51 -25.37
N MET A 421 -9.49 -12.60 -25.74
CA MET A 421 -9.13 -13.98 -25.35
C MET A 421 -7.68 -14.37 -25.66
N PRO A 422 -7.21 -14.32 -26.93
CA PRO A 422 -5.84 -14.75 -27.24
C PRO A 422 -4.76 -13.90 -26.57
N MET A 423 -5.01 -12.59 -26.37
CA MET A 423 -4.08 -11.71 -25.65
C MET A 423 -4.02 -12.06 -24.16
N GLY A 424 -5.17 -12.34 -23.55
CA GLY A 424 -5.25 -12.78 -22.16
C GLY A 424 -4.53 -14.11 -21.94
N ASP A 425 -4.78 -15.10 -22.80
CA ASP A 425 -4.14 -16.41 -22.75
C ASP A 425 -2.60 -16.29 -22.89
N ALA A 426 -2.13 -15.43 -23.80
CA ALA A 426 -0.71 -15.14 -23.95
C ALA A 426 -0.11 -14.48 -22.68
N ALA A 427 -0.83 -13.55 -22.05
CA ALA A 427 -0.37 -12.89 -20.83
C ALA A 427 -0.21 -13.88 -19.66
N VAL A 428 -1.20 -14.76 -19.43
CA VAL A 428 -1.12 -15.80 -18.39
C VAL A 428 -0.01 -16.80 -18.68
N LYS A 429 0.22 -17.16 -19.96
CA LYS A 429 1.34 -18.03 -20.34
C LYS A 429 2.71 -17.40 -20.03
N LEU A 430 2.84 -16.07 -20.13
CA LEU A 430 4.07 -15.36 -19.79
C LEU A 430 4.32 -15.31 -18.28
N ASN A 431 3.28 -15.16 -17.48
CA ASN A 431 3.37 -15.27 -16.02
C ASN A 431 2.27 -16.15 -15.43
N PRO A 432 2.49 -17.49 -15.32
CA PRO A 432 1.52 -18.41 -14.74
C PRO A 432 1.49 -18.37 -13.20
N TYR A 433 2.30 -17.53 -12.57
CA TYR A 433 2.38 -17.35 -11.12
C TYR A 433 1.57 -16.13 -10.65
N ASP A 434 1.03 -15.31 -11.56
CA ASP A 434 0.28 -14.12 -11.21
C ASP A 434 -1.20 -14.46 -10.93
N PRO A 435 -1.65 -14.33 -9.66
CA PRO A 435 -3.03 -14.65 -9.29
C PRO A 435 -4.03 -13.68 -9.92
N ASP A 436 -3.67 -12.42 -10.14
CA ASP A 436 -4.57 -11.42 -10.72
C ASP A 436 -4.74 -11.67 -12.22
N LEU A 437 -3.67 -11.99 -12.96
CA LEU A 437 -3.80 -12.36 -14.39
C LEU A 437 -4.70 -13.59 -14.56
N ALA A 438 -4.47 -14.65 -13.78
CA ALA A 438 -5.30 -15.86 -13.84
C ALA A 438 -6.75 -15.54 -13.46
N GLY A 439 -6.98 -14.89 -12.32
CA GLY A 439 -8.32 -14.63 -11.80
C GLY A 439 -9.15 -13.73 -12.70
N PHE A 440 -8.58 -12.62 -13.18
CA PHE A 440 -9.30 -11.71 -14.06
C PHE A 440 -9.50 -12.30 -15.46
N LEU A 441 -8.55 -13.08 -16.00
CA LEU A 441 -8.79 -13.79 -17.27
C LEU A 441 -9.92 -14.81 -17.12
N GLY A 442 -9.93 -15.57 -16.02
CA GLY A 442 -10.98 -16.53 -15.71
C GLY A 442 -12.36 -15.89 -15.67
N LEU A 443 -12.46 -14.73 -14.98
CA LEU A 443 -13.67 -13.90 -14.97
C LEU A 443 -14.09 -13.44 -16.36
N PHE A 444 -13.14 -12.96 -17.18
CA PHE A 444 -13.43 -12.48 -18.52
C PHE A 444 -13.90 -13.60 -19.45
N LYS A 445 -13.26 -14.77 -19.43
CA LYS A 445 -13.69 -15.96 -20.18
C LYS A 445 -15.11 -16.36 -19.79
N ALA A 446 -15.40 -16.50 -18.50
CA ALA A 446 -16.75 -16.82 -18.02
C ALA A 446 -17.80 -15.76 -18.43
N SER A 447 -17.42 -14.49 -18.43
CA SER A 447 -18.29 -13.39 -18.87
C SER A 447 -18.52 -13.39 -20.38
N CYS A 448 -17.54 -13.86 -21.16
CA CYS A 448 -17.55 -13.99 -22.61
C CYS A 448 -18.14 -15.33 -23.12
N GLY A 449 -18.76 -16.11 -22.24
CA GLY A 449 -19.43 -17.37 -22.62
C GLY A 449 -18.53 -18.60 -22.62
N ASP A 450 -17.33 -18.52 -22.04
CA ASP A 450 -16.39 -19.63 -21.86
C ASP A 450 -16.17 -19.92 -20.35
N PRO A 451 -17.15 -20.48 -19.64
CA PRO A 451 -16.98 -20.85 -18.23
C PRO A 451 -16.03 -22.05 -18.04
N GLU A 452 -15.93 -22.95 -19.03
CA GLU A 452 -15.08 -24.14 -18.97
C GLU A 452 -13.59 -23.77 -18.96
N GLY A 453 -13.18 -22.79 -19.79
CA GLY A 453 -11.84 -22.22 -19.74
C GLY A 453 -11.66 -21.22 -18.60
N GLY A 454 -12.74 -20.62 -18.10
CA GLY A 454 -12.70 -19.60 -17.05
C GLY A 454 -12.49 -20.14 -15.64
N GLU A 455 -13.19 -21.21 -15.26
CA GLU A 455 -13.15 -21.77 -13.91
C GLU A 455 -11.76 -22.26 -13.46
N PRO A 456 -11.00 -23.02 -14.27
CA PRO A 456 -9.68 -23.47 -13.88
C PRO A 456 -8.74 -22.30 -13.54
N LEU A 457 -8.87 -21.18 -14.25
CA LEU A 457 -8.08 -19.97 -13.98
C LEU A 457 -8.51 -19.26 -12.69
N LEU A 458 -9.81 -19.25 -12.38
CA LEU A 458 -10.31 -18.73 -11.11
C LEU A 458 -9.82 -19.59 -9.93
N ARG A 459 -9.89 -20.91 -10.05
CA ARG A 459 -9.34 -21.83 -9.04
C ARG A 459 -7.84 -21.62 -8.86
N ARG A 460 -7.11 -21.52 -9.98
CA ARG A 460 -5.67 -21.26 -9.97
C ARG A 460 -5.31 -19.94 -9.28
N SER A 461 -6.09 -18.88 -9.50
CA SER A 461 -5.91 -17.59 -8.82
C SER A 461 -5.93 -17.75 -7.29
N LEU A 462 -6.94 -18.45 -6.76
CA LEU A 462 -7.10 -18.68 -5.32
C LEU A 462 -6.04 -19.64 -4.75
N GLU A 463 -5.60 -20.62 -5.53
CA GLU A 463 -4.50 -21.53 -5.17
C GLU A 463 -3.15 -20.78 -5.05
N LEU A 464 -2.90 -19.82 -5.94
CA LEU A 464 -1.67 -19.02 -5.95
C LEU A 464 -1.63 -18.05 -4.77
N ASP A 465 -2.68 -17.24 -4.59
CA ASP A 465 -2.81 -16.35 -3.44
C ASP A 465 -4.27 -16.04 -3.14
N SER A 466 -4.75 -16.50 -1.98
CA SER A 466 -6.10 -16.22 -1.49
C SER A 466 -6.19 -15.00 -0.56
N THR A 467 -5.04 -14.38 -0.20
CA THR A 467 -4.98 -13.25 0.74
C THR A 467 -5.82 -12.06 0.25
N TYR A 468 -5.94 -11.88 -1.07
CA TYR A 468 -6.69 -10.81 -1.69
C TYR A 468 -7.46 -11.27 -2.94
N ALA A 469 -8.19 -12.38 -2.82
CA ALA A 469 -8.85 -13.01 -3.97
C ALA A 469 -10.01 -12.20 -4.60
N GLY A 470 -10.55 -11.20 -3.91
CA GLY A 470 -11.44 -10.15 -4.44
C GLY A 470 -12.53 -10.62 -5.43
N VAL A 471 -12.58 -9.97 -6.59
CA VAL A 471 -13.57 -10.23 -7.65
C VAL A 471 -13.43 -11.64 -8.25
N PRO A 472 -12.22 -12.21 -8.47
CA PRO A 472 -12.07 -13.62 -8.84
C PRO A 472 -12.79 -14.61 -7.90
N ALA A 473 -12.60 -14.49 -6.58
CA ALA A 473 -13.22 -15.40 -5.61
C ALA A 473 -14.75 -15.37 -5.65
N VAL A 474 -15.35 -14.18 -5.62
CA VAL A 474 -16.83 -14.05 -5.68
C VAL A 474 -17.39 -14.50 -7.03
N THR A 475 -16.61 -14.41 -8.11
CA THR A 475 -17.00 -14.94 -9.42
C THR A 475 -17.07 -16.46 -9.41
N LEU A 476 -16.05 -17.12 -8.85
CA LEU A 476 -16.03 -18.58 -8.68
C LEU A 476 -17.18 -19.04 -7.78
N ALA A 477 -17.34 -18.41 -6.61
CA ALA A 477 -18.42 -18.73 -5.69
C ALA A 477 -19.81 -18.55 -6.34
N PHE A 478 -19.98 -17.51 -7.16
CA PHE A 478 -21.23 -17.33 -7.90
C PHE A 478 -21.46 -18.44 -8.92
N MET A 479 -20.44 -18.82 -9.69
CA MET A 479 -20.54 -19.93 -10.66
C MET A 479 -20.90 -21.26 -9.99
N LEU A 480 -20.24 -21.59 -8.87
CA LEU A 480 -20.54 -22.77 -8.07
C LEU A 480 -21.99 -22.74 -7.53
N SER A 481 -22.44 -21.58 -7.05
CA SER A 481 -23.81 -21.42 -6.57
C SER A 481 -24.86 -21.68 -7.66
N GLN A 482 -24.55 -21.33 -8.92
CA GLN A 482 -25.45 -21.56 -10.05
C GLN A 482 -25.57 -23.05 -10.42
N ARG A 483 -24.58 -23.87 -10.06
CA ARG A 483 -24.60 -25.32 -10.25
C ARG A 483 -25.09 -26.09 -9.01
N GLY A 484 -25.44 -25.39 -7.93
CA GLY A 484 -25.89 -25.99 -6.68
C GLY A 484 -24.76 -26.46 -5.76
N GLU A 485 -23.51 -26.14 -6.08
CA GLU A 485 -22.32 -26.47 -5.27
C GLU A 485 -22.15 -25.45 -4.13
N LEU A 486 -23.17 -25.38 -3.25
CA LEU A 486 -23.32 -24.31 -2.26
C LEU A 486 -22.26 -24.35 -1.15
N ASP A 487 -21.84 -25.55 -0.73
CA ASP A 487 -20.86 -25.71 0.36
C ASP A 487 -19.47 -25.18 -0.04
N GLU A 488 -19.04 -25.48 -1.26
CA GLU A 488 -17.78 -24.94 -1.78
C GLU A 488 -17.86 -23.43 -1.99
N ALA A 489 -18.98 -22.94 -2.55
CA ALA A 489 -19.21 -21.50 -2.72
C ALA A 489 -19.14 -20.76 -1.38
N LEU A 490 -19.78 -21.28 -0.33
CA LEU A 490 -19.74 -20.69 1.00
C LEU A 490 -18.33 -20.74 1.59
N ALA A 491 -17.63 -21.88 1.47
CA ALA A 491 -16.28 -22.04 1.99
C ALA A 491 -15.26 -21.06 1.36
N ILE A 492 -15.46 -20.67 0.10
CA ILE A 492 -14.69 -19.61 -0.55
C ILE A 492 -15.01 -18.25 0.08
N LEU A 493 -16.30 -17.92 0.21
CA LEU A 493 -16.75 -16.63 0.74
C LEU A 493 -16.34 -16.43 2.20
N ASP A 494 -16.44 -17.46 3.04
CA ASP A 494 -16.11 -17.39 4.46
C ASP A 494 -14.62 -17.13 4.72
N ARG A 495 -13.75 -17.49 3.77
CA ARG A 495 -12.30 -17.24 3.85
C ARG A 495 -11.90 -15.85 3.36
N MET A 496 -12.81 -15.07 2.77
CA MET A 496 -12.48 -13.74 2.26
C MET A 496 -12.22 -12.75 3.42
N PRO A 497 -11.05 -12.09 3.47
CA PRO A 497 -10.72 -11.17 4.54
C PRO A 497 -11.41 -9.81 4.36
N SER A 498 -11.45 -9.02 5.43
CA SER A 498 -11.79 -7.60 5.36
C SER A 498 -10.64 -6.80 4.70
N PRO A 499 -10.93 -5.79 3.84
CA PRO A 499 -12.26 -5.27 3.50
C PRO A 499 -12.93 -5.96 2.30
N SER A 500 -12.32 -6.98 1.68
CA SER A 500 -12.91 -7.68 0.51
C SER A 500 -14.29 -8.30 0.81
N ASN A 501 -14.52 -8.75 2.05
CA ASN A 501 -15.82 -9.25 2.51
C ASN A 501 -16.88 -8.15 2.79
N LEU A 502 -16.58 -6.90 2.48
CA LEU A 502 -17.52 -5.78 2.52
C LEU A 502 -17.84 -5.24 1.12
N GLU A 503 -17.22 -5.79 0.07
CA GLU A 503 -17.42 -5.31 -1.30
C GLU A 503 -18.82 -5.67 -1.83
N PRO A 504 -19.40 -4.84 -2.73
CA PRO A 504 -20.72 -5.08 -3.29
C PRO A 504 -20.92 -6.45 -3.93
N GLN A 505 -19.92 -6.93 -4.67
CA GLN A 505 -19.95 -8.24 -5.32
C GLN A 505 -20.01 -9.35 -4.27
N TYR A 506 -19.25 -9.22 -3.18
CA TYR A 506 -19.27 -10.17 -2.07
C TYR A 506 -20.63 -10.20 -1.40
N LEU A 507 -21.17 -9.04 -1.00
CA LEU A 507 -22.47 -8.95 -0.34
C LEU A 507 -23.58 -9.56 -1.22
N MET A 508 -23.56 -9.27 -2.53
CA MET A 508 -24.49 -9.85 -3.48
C MET A 508 -24.38 -11.39 -3.54
N VAL A 509 -23.19 -11.93 -3.78
CA VAL A 509 -23.01 -13.38 -3.96
C VAL A 509 -23.29 -14.13 -2.67
N ARG A 510 -22.81 -13.61 -1.53
CA ARG A 510 -23.09 -14.23 -0.23
C ARG A 510 -24.58 -14.20 0.09
N ALA A 511 -25.30 -13.12 -0.23
CA ALA A 511 -26.75 -13.06 -0.04
C ALA A 511 -27.49 -14.13 -0.84
N ILE A 512 -27.04 -14.42 -2.06
CA ILE A 512 -27.60 -15.48 -2.91
C ILE A 512 -27.29 -16.87 -2.31
N VAL A 513 -26.03 -17.12 -1.94
CA VAL A 513 -25.57 -18.42 -1.45
C VAL A 513 -26.25 -18.80 -0.12
N VAL A 514 -26.29 -17.90 0.86
CA VAL A 514 -26.91 -18.21 2.16
C VAL A 514 -28.42 -18.44 2.06
N ALA A 515 -29.09 -17.68 1.18
CA ALA A 515 -30.51 -17.89 0.92
C ALA A 515 -30.78 -19.22 0.20
N ALA A 516 -29.90 -19.62 -0.72
CA ALA A 516 -29.97 -20.92 -1.39
C ALA A 516 -29.74 -22.10 -0.43
N GLN A 517 -28.98 -21.89 0.66
CA GLN A 517 -28.82 -22.86 1.76
C GLN A 517 -30.01 -22.87 2.74
N GLY A 518 -31.01 -22.00 2.56
CA GLY A 518 -32.22 -21.94 3.39
C GLY A 518 -32.27 -20.74 4.36
N ASP A 519 -31.18 -20.00 4.57
CA ASP A 519 -31.18 -18.78 5.39
C ASP A 519 -31.58 -17.54 4.56
N VAL A 520 -32.86 -17.49 4.19
CA VAL A 520 -33.43 -16.37 3.41
C VAL A 520 -33.34 -15.05 4.19
N GLU A 521 -33.50 -15.07 5.52
CA GLU A 521 -33.39 -13.86 6.35
C GLU A 521 -31.95 -13.33 6.42
N GLY A 522 -30.95 -14.21 6.50
CA GLY A 522 -29.55 -13.86 6.32
C GLY A 522 -29.26 -13.23 4.97
N GLY A 523 -29.81 -13.81 3.90
CA GLY A 523 -29.75 -13.24 2.56
C GLY A 523 -30.35 -11.84 2.48
N ARG A 524 -31.52 -11.61 3.10
CA ARG A 524 -32.18 -10.29 3.18
C ARG A 524 -31.37 -9.28 3.98
N ARG A 525 -30.68 -9.69 5.04
CA ARG A 525 -29.77 -8.79 5.80
C ARG A 525 -28.60 -8.33 4.93
N LEU A 526 -27.96 -9.25 4.20
CA LEU A 526 -26.86 -8.93 3.29
C LEU A 526 -27.31 -8.06 2.11
N TRP A 527 -28.50 -8.33 1.55
CA TRP A 527 -29.09 -7.50 0.51
C TRP A 527 -29.36 -6.06 1.00
N ARG A 528 -29.89 -5.88 2.22
CA ARG A 528 -30.06 -4.55 2.82
C ARG A 528 -28.74 -3.82 3.01
N ALA A 529 -27.70 -4.51 3.51
CA ALA A 529 -26.37 -3.94 3.63
C ALA A 529 -25.81 -3.48 2.26
N LEU A 530 -26.10 -4.23 1.18
CA LEU A 530 -25.72 -3.83 -0.18
C LEU A 530 -26.50 -2.59 -0.67
N LEU A 531 -27.79 -2.49 -0.37
CA LEU A 531 -28.58 -1.30 -0.68
C LEU A 531 -28.04 -0.06 0.03
N ASP A 532 -27.74 -0.19 1.34
CA ASP A 532 -27.15 0.88 2.14
C ASP A 532 -25.79 1.31 1.57
N TYR A 533 -24.93 0.33 1.21
CA TYR A 533 -23.63 0.60 0.59
C TYR A 533 -23.77 1.37 -0.74
N THR A 534 -24.75 1.00 -1.56
CA THR A 534 -24.96 1.59 -2.89
C THR A 534 -25.88 2.82 -2.89
N GLY A 535 -26.37 3.24 -1.71
CA GLY A 535 -27.31 4.35 -1.55
C GLY A 535 -28.63 4.13 -2.30
N GLN A 536 -29.04 2.89 -2.50
CA GLN A 536 -30.25 2.54 -3.25
C GLN A 536 -31.46 2.38 -2.32
N PRO A 537 -32.67 2.79 -2.74
CA PRO A 537 -33.86 2.64 -1.91
C PRO A 537 -34.25 1.17 -1.74
N ALA A 538 -35.00 0.85 -0.68
CA ALA A 538 -35.45 -0.51 -0.37
C ALA A 538 -36.23 -1.21 -1.49
N ASN A 539 -36.87 -0.43 -2.38
CA ASN A 539 -37.64 -0.92 -3.53
C ASN A 539 -36.85 -0.94 -4.84
N ALA A 540 -35.53 -0.69 -4.82
CA ALA A 540 -34.69 -0.75 -6.00
C ALA A 540 -34.69 -2.17 -6.59
N THR A 541 -34.86 -2.25 -7.91
CA THR A 541 -34.73 -3.52 -8.65
C THR A 541 -33.30 -4.03 -8.60
N PRO A 542 -33.07 -5.35 -8.67
CA PRO A 542 -31.72 -5.91 -8.78
C PRO A 542 -30.89 -5.21 -9.86
N GLU A 543 -31.43 -4.97 -11.04
CA GLU A 543 -30.71 -4.34 -12.14
C GLU A 543 -30.32 -2.88 -11.84
N GLN A 544 -31.10 -2.14 -11.05
CA GLN A 544 -30.73 -0.78 -10.62
C GLN A 544 -29.53 -0.80 -9.67
N VAL A 545 -29.50 -1.76 -8.74
CA VAL A 545 -28.42 -1.94 -7.76
C VAL A 545 -27.16 -2.47 -8.43
N LEU A 546 -27.27 -3.53 -9.24
CA LEU A 546 -26.12 -4.19 -9.85
C LEU A 546 -25.38 -3.30 -10.87
N ARG A 547 -26.09 -2.40 -11.57
CA ARG A 547 -25.47 -1.46 -12.52
C ARG A 547 -24.49 -0.48 -11.87
N GLN A 548 -24.58 -0.27 -10.55
CA GLN A 548 -23.66 0.62 -9.82
C GLN A 548 -22.22 0.08 -9.79
N PHE A 549 -22.04 -1.25 -9.82
CA PHE A 549 -20.73 -1.87 -9.64
C PHE A 549 -20.40 -3.01 -10.62
N MET A 550 -21.34 -3.46 -11.45
CA MET A 550 -21.12 -4.48 -12.49
C MET A 550 -21.12 -3.87 -13.89
N ILE A 551 -20.26 -4.36 -14.77
CA ILE A 551 -20.07 -3.82 -16.14
C ILE A 551 -20.86 -4.64 -17.18
N THR A 552 -20.75 -5.96 -17.12
CA THR A 552 -21.23 -6.85 -18.18
C THR A 552 -22.75 -7.08 -18.11
N PRO A 553 -23.55 -6.67 -19.11
CA PRO A 553 -25.01 -6.82 -19.09
C PRO A 553 -25.48 -8.26 -18.89
N ALA A 554 -24.80 -9.23 -19.53
CA ALA A 554 -25.11 -10.64 -19.38
C ALA A 554 -24.93 -11.12 -17.92
N VAL A 555 -23.90 -10.64 -17.23
CA VAL A 555 -23.67 -10.98 -15.82
C VAL A 555 -24.73 -10.34 -14.93
N ILE A 556 -25.10 -9.07 -15.19
CA ILE A 556 -26.20 -8.38 -14.49
C ILE A 556 -27.51 -9.17 -14.62
N ALA A 557 -27.86 -9.61 -15.83
CA ALA A 557 -29.07 -10.39 -16.06
C ALA A 557 -29.06 -11.74 -15.31
N ARG A 558 -27.93 -12.46 -15.35
CA ARG A 558 -27.78 -13.72 -14.60
C ARG A 558 -27.88 -13.51 -13.10
N ALA A 559 -27.18 -12.52 -12.54
CA ALA A 559 -27.20 -12.22 -11.11
C ALA A 559 -28.59 -11.73 -10.65
N SER A 560 -29.25 -10.88 -11.43
CA SER A 560 -30.63 -10.44 -11.13
C SER A 560 -31.62 -11.59 -11.13
N THR A 561 -31.44 -12.57 -12.01
CA THR A 561 -32.25 -13.81 -12.02
C THR A 561 -32.01 -14.64 -10.76
N ALA A 562 -30.75 -14.81 -10.35
CA ALA A 562 -30.42 -15.52 -9.12
C ALA A 562 -31.00 -14.83 -7.86
N LEU A 563 -30.91 -13.50 -7.79
CA LEU A 563 -31.49 -12.70 -6.69
C LEU A 563 -33.01 -12.85 -6.59
N ARG A 564 -33.72 -12.90 -7.72
CA ARG A 564 -35.18 -13.14 -7.72
C ARG A 564 -35.53 -14.55 -7.27
N LYS A 565 -34.77 -15.55 -7.74
CA LYS A 565 -34.98 -16.96 -7.36
C LYS A 565 -34.72 -17.23 -5.88
N SER A 566 -33.83 -16.47 -5.24
CA SER A 566 -33.50 -16.66 -3.82
C SER A 566 -34.52 -16.07 -2.83
N ALA A 567 -35.59 -15.42 -3.31
CA ALA A 567 -36.64 -14.80 -2.48
C ALA A 567 -36.14 -13.72 -1.48
N ILE A 568 -34.93 -13.19 -1.69
CA ILE A 568 -34.36 -12.10 -0.87
C ILE A 568 -34.80 -10.71 -1.36
N VAL A 569 -35.14 -10.59 -2.65
CA VAL A 569 -35.70 -9.37 -3.23
C VAL A 569 -37.21 -9.51 -3.38
N THR A 570 -37.95 -8.46 -3.06
CA THR A 570 -39.40 -8.45 -3.24
C THR A 570 -39.74 -8.46 -4.73
N ALA A 571 -40.51 -9.45 -5.16
CA ALA A 571 -41.05 -9.46 -6.52
C ALA A 571 -42.00 -8.27 -6.66
N ARG A 572 -41.77 -7.40 -7.65
CA ARG A 572 -42.80 -6.46 -8.07
C ARG A 572 -43.94 -7.30 -8.64
N SER A 573 -45.09 -7.31 -7.97
CA SER A 573 -46.35 -7.65 -8.62
C SER A 573 -46.48 -6.71 -9.83
N GLY A 574 -46.47 -7.27 -11.03
CA GLY A 574 -46.69 -6.50 -12.25
C GLY A 574 -48.04 -5.79 -12.14
N GLY A 575 -48.02 -4.47 -12.25
CA GLY A 575 -49.19 -3.62 -12.45
C GLY A 575 -49.17 -3.08 -13.87
#